data_AF-A0A420M4V8-F1
#
_entry.id   AF-A0A420M4V8-F1
#
_cell.length_a   1.000
_cell.length_b   1.000
_cell.length_c   1.000
_cell.angle_alpha   90.00
_cell.angle_beta   90.00
_cell.angle_gamma   90.00
#
_symmetry.space_group_name_H-M   'P 1'
#
loop_
_entity.id
_entity.type
_entity.pdbx_description
1 polymer ?
#
loop_
_entity_poly.entity_id
_entity_poly.type
_entity_poly.pdbx_seq_one_letter_code
_entity_poly.pdbx_strand_id
1 'polypeptide(L)'
;MAADDSYTAADERARAARRAGLQAKKDEQPANTARSYAAKQRQWKAWCRTPRAAADGSLYSWPDGELVTPDKLAAWLKEDILLRRVAPPQKKPRARGKGKGKGKAVQLRRQLEQEQLEAAALAEAESLAEALEVPLAEAAELLADDREGYVPPMALAPAAADLAEGSLLTRGTIDAYIAAVIELWRLQVAHGNANTENPRGAA
;
A
#
# COMPACT_ATOMS: atom_id res chain seq x y z
N MET A 1 7.68 -11.25 52.53
CA MET A 1 8.22 -11.01 51.18
C MET A 1 7.08 -11.10 50.17
N ALA A 2 6.38 -10.00 49.90
CA ALA A 2 5.19 -9.96 49.03
C ALA A 2 5.20 -8.73 48.11
N ALA A 3 6.38 -8.31 47.65
CA ALA A 3 6.55 -7.12 46.81
C ALA A 3 6.70 -7.45 45.31
N ASP A 4 7.22 -8.63 44.97
CA ASP A 4 7.56 -8.99 43.57
C ASP A 4 6.34 -9.25 42.67
N ASP A 5 5.25 -9.84 43.19
CA ASP A 5 4.06 -10.16 42.37
C ASP A 5 3.23 -8.92 41.96
N SER A 6 3.33 -7.84 42.73
CA SER A 6 2.59 -6.60 42.43
C SER A 6 3.23 -5.80 41.30
N TYR A 7 4.56 -5.86 41.19
CA TYR A 7 5.34 -5.16 40.16
C TYR A 7 5.17 -5.81 38.79
N THR A 8 5.14 -7.15 38.74
CA THR A 8 4.90 -7.91 37.51
C THR A 8 3.47 -7.73 36.99
N ALA A 9 2.47 -7.76 37.87
CA ALA A 9 1.07 -7.56 37.49
C ALA A 9 0.77 -6.13 36.98
N ALA A 10 1.39 -5.12 37.58
CA ALA A 10 1.29 -3.73 37.12
C ALA A 10 1.93 -3.54 35.74
N ASP A 11 3.10 -4.13 35.52
CA ASP A 11 3.80 -4.05 34.24
C ASP A 11 3.07 -4.84 33.12
N GLU A 12 2.47 -5.99 33.45
CA GLU A 12 1.62 -6.73 32.51
C GLU A 12 0.37 -5.96 32.10
N ARG A 13 -0.31 -5.28 33.03
CA ARG A 13 -1.44 -4.39 32.71
C ARG A 13 -1.01 -3.23 31.84
N ALA A 14 0.15 -2.63 32.10
CA ALA A 14 0.70 -1.55 31.29
C ALA A 14 1.05 -2.03 29.87
N ARG A 15 1.57 -3.25 29.70
CA ARG A 15 1.80 -3.86 28.37
C ARG A 15 0.49 -4.20 27.67
N ALA A 16 -0.51 -4.71 28.39
CA ALA A 16 -1.82 -5.05 27.83
C ALA A 16 -2.57 -3.80 27.34
N ALA A 17 -2.55 -2.70 28.12
CA ALA A 17 -3.13 -1.42 27.71
C ALA A 17 -2.43 -0.86 26.45
N ARG A 18 -1.10 -0.96 26.37
CA ARG A 18 -0.32 -0.59 25.18
C ARG A 18 -0.71 -1.42 23.96
N ARG A 19 -0.88 -2.74 24.10
CA ARG A 19 -1.34 -3.63 23.02
C ARG A 19 -2.77 -3.29 22.57
N ALA A 20 -3.67 -3.00 23.51
CA ALA A 20 -5.05 -2.65 23.22
C ALA A 20 -5.15 -1.33 22.43
N GLY A 21 -4.40 -0.30 22.83
CA GLY A 21 -4.35 0.97 22.10
C GLY A 21 -3.80 0.81 20.67
N LEU A 22 -2.86 -0.11 20.48
CA LEU A 22 -2.29 -0.39 19.16
C LEU A 22 -3.22 -1.23 18.29
N GLN A 23 -3.99 -2.13 18.88
CA GLN A 23 -5.04 -2.86 18.18
C GLN A 23 -6.15 -1.89 17.74
N ALA A 24 -6.58 -0.97 18.61
CA ALA A 24 -7.53 0.08 18.25
C ALA A 24 -7.03 0.93 17.07
N LYS A 25 -5.74 1.32 17.04
CA LYS A 25 -5.15 2.03 15.89
C LYS A 25 -5.07 1.20 14.62
N LYS A 26 -4.93 -0.13 14.72
CA LYS A 26 -5.01 -1.03 13.56
C LYS A 26 -6.43 -1.19 13.06
N ASP A 27 -7.40 -1.22 13.98
CA ASP A 27 -8.82 -1.35 13.69
C ASP A 27 -9.40 -0.06 13.08
N GLU A 28 -8.83 1.11 13.42
CA GLU A 28 -9.11 2.41 12.78
C GLU A 28 -8.51 2.54 11.36
N GLN A 29 -7.59 1.66 10.96
CA GLN A 29 -7.06 1.70 9.59
C GLN A 29 -8.09 1.15 8.60
N PRO A 30 -8.27 1.79 7.43
CA PRO A 30 -9.12 1.23 6.39
C PRO A 30 -8.61 -0.16 6.00
N ALA A 31 -9.45 -1.20 6.06
CA ALA A 31 -9.08 -2.62 6.02
C ALA A 31 -8.08 -3.05 4.92
N ASN A 32 -7.96 -2.26 3.85
CA ASN A 32 -7.03 -2.49 2.74
C ASN A 32 -5.55 -2.18 3.08
N THR A 33 -5.25 -1.29 4.04
CA THR A 33 -3.87 -0.92 4.42
C THR A 33 -3.24 -1.94 5.38
N ALA A 34 -4.00 -2.46 6.35
CA ALA A 34 -3.51 -3.45 7.32
C ALA A 34 -2.96 -4.73 6.63
N ARG A 35 -3.67 -5.25 5.63
CA ARG A 35 -3.23 -6.42 4.85
C ARG A 35 -2.01 -6.12 3.97
N SER A 36 -1.92 -4.89 3.45
CA SER A 36 -0.78 -4.41 2.66
C SER A 36 0.48 -4.29 3.51
N TYR A 37 0.39 -3.79 4.74
CA TYR A 37 1.55 -3.65 5.64
C TYR A 37 2.07 -5.00 6.12
N ALA A 38 1.18 -5.93 6.48
CA ALA A 38 1.60 -7.28 6.89
C ALA A 38 2.38 -8.03 5.81
N ALA A 39 2.08 -7.80 4.52
CA ALA A 39 2.87 -8.35 3.42
C ALA A 39 4.28 -7.73 3.34
N LYS A 40 4.37 -6.40 3.47
CA LYS A 40 5.65 -5.67 3.42
C LYS A 40 6.54 -5.97 4.62
N GLN A 41 5.96 -6.08 5.82
CA GLN A 41 6.65 -6.47 7.04
C GLN A 41 7.20 -7.90 6.97
N ARG A 42 6.49 -8.83 6.32
CA ARG A 42 7.02 -10.18 6.05
C ARG A 42 8.25 -10.14 5.13
N GLN A 43 8.21 -9.30 4.11
CA GLN A 43 9.36 -9.13 3.20
C GLN A 43 10.56 -8.50 3.92
N TRP A 44 10.34 -7.51 4.79
CA TRP A 44 11.36 -6.96 5.68
C TRP A 44 12.02 -8.06 6.52
N LYS A 45 11.20 -8.85 7.24
CA LYS A 45 11.70 -9.93 8.11
C LYS A 45 12.46 -11.00 7.32
N ALA A 46 11.99 -11.34 6.12
CA ALA A 46 12.70 -12.25 5.23
C ALA A 46 14.06 -11.66 4.82
N TRP A 47 14.09 -10.39 4.42
CA TRP A 47 15.32 -9.68 4.04
C TRP A 47 16.33 -9.61 5.19
N CYS A 48 15.90 -9.38 6.43
CA CYS A 48 16.79 -9.39 7.61
C CYS A 48 17.40 -10.78 7.89
N ARG A 49 16.66 -11.86 7.60
CA ARG A 49 17.11 -13.24 7.82
C ARG A 49 17.98 -13.78 6.70
N THR A 50 17.92 -13.19 5.50
CA THR A 50 18.74 -13.61 4.36
C THR A 50 20.22 -13.28 4.63
N PRO A 51 21.13 -14.28 4.63
CA PRO A 51 22.56 -14.02 4.77
C PRO A 51 23.10 -13.27 3.56
N ARG A 52 24.00 -12.30 3.80
CA ARG A 52 24.59 -11.44 2.77
C ARG A 52 26.08 -11.67 2.69
N ALA A 53 26.62 -11.61 1.48
CA ALA A 53 28.06 -11.53 1.28
C ALA A 53 28.52 -10.09 1.49
N ALA A 54 29.44 -9.87 2.41
CA ALA A 54 30.20 -8.63 2.51
C ALA A 54 31.20 -8.52 1.35
N ALA A 55 31.78 -7.34 1.17
CA ALA A 55 32.75 -7.07 0.09
C ALA A 55 34.01 -7.94 0.16
N ASP A 56 34.31 -8.50 1.33
CA ASP A 56 35.41 -9.44 1.59
C ASP A 56 35.03 -10.91 1.36
N GLY A 57 33.80 -11.20 0.91
CA GLY A 57 33.28 -12.54 0.70
C GLY A 57 32.78 -13.26 1.96
N SER A 58 32.85 -12.62 3.14
CA SER A 58 32.29 -13.17 4.37
C SER A 58 30.77 -13.10 4.37
N LEU A 59 30.10 -14.11 4.94
CA LEU A 59 28.66 -14.08 5.12
C LEU A 59 28.33 -13.36 6.43
N TYR A 60 27.59 -12.25 6.36
CA TYR A 60 27.05 -11.57 7.53
C TYR A 60 25.53 -11.66 7.55
N SER A 61 24.99 -11.69 8.78
CA SER A 61 23.57 -11.53 9.06
C SER A 61 23.40 -10.33 9.98
N TRP A 62 22.23 -9.70 9.97
CA TRP A 62 21.98 -8.55 10.82
C TRP A 62 21.90 -8.99 12.30
N PRO A 63 22.77 -8.46 13.18
CA PRO A 63 22.95 -8.98 14.54
C PRO A 63 21.68 -8.93 15.40
N ASP A 64 20.84 -7.90 15.24
CA ASP A 64 19.63 -7.74 16.05
C ASP A 64 18.37 -8.41 15.43
N GLY A 65 18.56 -9.32 14.49
CA GLY A 65 17.47 -10.04 13.83
C GLY A 65 16.44 -9.11 13.17
N GLU A 66 15.16 -9.25 13.54
CA GLU A 66 14.03 -8.49 12.95
C GLU A 66 13.89 -7.06 13.47
N LEU A 67 14.74 -6.63 14.40
CA LEU A 67 14.70 -5.29 14.98
C LEU A 67 14.85 -4.22 13.89
N VAL A 68 13.96 -3.21 13.90
CA VAL A 68 13.99 -2.13 12.92
C VAL A 68 14.97 -1.04 13.34
N THR A 69 16.19 -1.04 12.79
CA THR A 69 17.15 0.06 12.99
C THR A 69 17.17 1.01 11.79
N PRO A 70 17.58 2.29 11.96
CA PRO A 70 17.77 3.21 10.85
C PRO A 70 18.68 2.64 9.75
N ASP A 71 19.81 2.03 10.15
CA ASP A 71 20.78 1.46 9.20
C ASP A 71 20.22 0.31 8.38
N LYS A 72 19.45 -0.59 9.02
CA LYS A 72 18.77 -1.68 8.30
C LYS A 72 17.75 -1.15 7.31
N LEU A 73 17.01 -0.10 7.69
CA LEU A 73 16.02 0.50 6.82
C LEU A 73 16.70 1.13 5.60
N ALA A 74 17.77 1.89 5.82
CA ALA A 74 18.55 2.48 4.74
C ALA A 74 19.15 1.42 3.80
N ALA A 75 19.73 0.36 4.35
CA ALA A 75 20.27 -0.76 3.57
C ALA A 75 19.18 -1.50 2.79
N TRP A 76 18.02 -1.77 3.39
CA TRP A 76 16.91 -2.42 2.70
C TRP A 76 16.37 -1.60 1.53
N LEU A 77 16.29 -0.28 1.70
CA LEU A 77 15.88 0.62 0.63
C LEU A 77 16.88 0.58 -0.53
N LYS A 78 18.18 0.73 -0.24
CA LYS A 78 19.25 0.77 -1.25
C LYS A 78 19.45 -0.55 -2.00
N GLU A 79 19.45 -1.65 -1.26
CA GLU A 79 19.85 -2.97 -1.79
C GLU A 79 18.68 -3.77 -2.39
N ASP A 80 17.43 -3.39 -2.11
CA ASP A 80 16.26 -4.16 -2.53
C ASP A 80 15.15 -3.25 -3.06
N ILE A 81 14.51 -2.45 -2.20
CA ILE A 81 13.26 -1.75 -2.57
C ILE A 81 13.43 -0.80 -3.75
N LEU A 82 14.51 -0.02 -3.79
CA LEU A 82 14.77 0.93 -4.88
C LEU A 82 15.19 0.23 -6.20
N LEU A 83 15.59 -1.04 -6.14
CA LEU A 83 15.96 -1.84 -7.31
C LEU A 83 14.77 -2.63 -7.88
N ARG A 84 13.64 -2.68 -7.17
CA ARG A 84 12.47 -3.43 -7.60
C ARG A 84 11.75 -2.76 -8.75
N ARG A 85 11.23 -3.62 -9.63
CA ARG A 85 10.41 -3.24 -10.77
C ARG A 85 8.97 -3.71 -10.59
N VAL A 86 8.04 -2.99 -11.21
CA VAL A 86 6.63 -3.35 -11.23
C VAL A 86 6.48 -4.67 -11.97
N ALA A 87 6.01 -5.69 -11.24
CA ALA A 87 5.78 -7.02 -11.79
C ALA A 87 4.55 -7.04 -12.71
N PRO A 88 4.53 -7.87 -13.75
CA PRO A 88 3.37 -8.05 -14.59
C PRO A 88 2.14 -8.42 -13.75
N PRO A 89 0.95 -7.90 -14.08
CA PRO A 89 -0.28 -8.35 -13.47
C PRO A 89 -0.41 -9.85 -13.72
N GLN A 90 -0.30 -10.64 -12.65
CA GLN A 90 -0.50 -12.09 -12.70
C GLN A 90 -1.92 -12.35 -13.20
N LYS A 91 -2.05 -12.74 -14.47
CA LYS A 91 -3.32 -13.20 -15.04
C LYS A 91 -3.74 -14.44 -14.25
N LYS A 92 -4.58 -14.25 -13.24
CA LYS A 92 -5.18 -15.37 -12.52
C LYS A 92 -5.88 -16.23 -13.58
N PRO A 93 -5.56 -17.53 -13.70
CA PRO A 93 -6.31 -18.40 -14.58
C PRO A 93 -7.76 -18.32 -14.15
N ARG A 94 -8.64 -17.85 -15.04
CA ARG A 94 -10.08 -17.83 -14.78
C ARG A 94 -10.46 -19.27 -14.50
N ALA A 95 -10.81 -19.55 -13.24
CA ALA A 95 -11.39 -20.83 -12.87
C ALA A 95 -12.58 -21.04 -13.82
N ARG A 96 -12.49 -22.06 -14.67
CA ARG A 96 -13.47 -22.37 -15.71
C ARG A 96 -14.70 -22.97 -15.02
N GLY A 97 -15.42 -22.14 -14.27
CA GLY A 97 -16.68 -22.48 -13.64
C GLY A 97 -17.70 -22.77 -14.75
N LYS A 98 -18.13 -24.02 -14.84
CA LYS A 98 -19.31 -24.45 -15.60
C LYS A 98 -20.53 -23.64 -15.13
N GLY A 99 -20.79 -22.53 -15.81
CA GLY A 99 -21.97 -21.68 -15.59
C GLY A 99 -22.42 -21.08 -16.93
N LYS A 100 -22.68 -21.94 -17.92
CA LYS A 100 -23.21 -21.52 -19.23
C LYS A 100 -24.63 -20.96 -19.03
N GLY A 101 -24.83 -19.67 -19.30
CA GLY A 101 -26.17 -19.08 -19.46
C GLY A 101 -26.30 -17.69 -18.84
N LYS A 102 -26.47 -17.59 -17.51
CA LYS A 102 -26.88 -16.34 -16.84
C LYS A 102 -25.78 -15.26 -16.78
N GLY A 103 -24.50 -15.64 -16.72
CA GLY A 103 -23.40 -14.68 -16.57
C GLY A 103 -23.16 -13.81 -17.81
N LYS A 104 -23.37 -14.35 -19.03
CA LYS A 104 -23.16 -13.60 -20.28
C LYS A 104 -24.17 -12.46 -20.44
N ALA A 105 -25.44 -12.70 -20.13
CA ALA A 105 -26.47 -11.67 -20.25
C ALA A 105 -26.27 -10.53 -19.23
N VAL A 106 -25.89 -10.87 -18.00
CA VAL A 106 -25.53 -9.87 -16.97
C VAL A 106 -24.29 -9.09 -17.39
N GLN A 107 -23.28 -9.76 -17.94
CA GLN A 107 -22.07 -9.10 -18.42
C GLN A 107 -22.34 -8.17 -19.61
N LEU A 108 -23.18 -8.60 -20.56
CA LEU A 108 -23.56 -7.78 -21.72
C LEU A 108 -24.37 -6.55 -21.29
N ARG A 109 -25.31 -6.72 -20.36
CA ARG A 109 -26.08 -5.60 -19.79
C ARG A 109 -25.17 -4.59 -19.11
N ARG A 110 -24.22 -5.06 -18.31
CA ARG A 110 -23.24 -4.19 -17.65
C ARG A 110 -22.33 -3.47 -18.65
N GLN A 111 -21.95 -4.14 -19.74
CA GLN A 111 -21.17 -3.51 -20.81
C GLN A 111 -21.97 -2.40 -21.50
N LEU A 112 -23.21 -2.68 -21.88
CA LEU A 112 -24.12 -1.69 -22.46
C LEU A 112 -24.38 -0.50 -21.52
N GLU A 113 -24.57 -0.76 -20.23
CA GLU A 113 -24.74 0.29 -19.22
C GLU A 113 -23.48 1.14 -19.11
N GLN A 114 -22.30 0.53 -19.15
CA GLN A 114 -21.04 1.25 -19.12
C GLN A 114 -20.77 2.04 -20.41
N GLU A 115 -21.08 1.49 -21.58
CA GLU A 115 -21.00 2.20 -22.87
C GLU A 115 -21.96 3.40 -22.89
N GLN A 116 -23.17 3.26 -22.33
CA GLN A 116 -24.11 4.37 -22.21
C GLN A 116 -23.62 5.46 -21.26
N LEU A 117 -23.02 5.08 -20.13
CA LEU A 117 -22.42 6.04 -19.20
C LEU A 117 -21.24 6.77 -19.84
N GLU A 118 -20.38 6.08 -20.58
CA GLU A 118 -19.28 6.71 -21.32
C GLU A 118 -19.78 7.66 -22.41
N ALA A 119 -20.79 7.25 -23.19
CA ALA A 119 -21.38 8.10 -24.22
C ALA A 119 -22.05 9.35 -23.63
N ALA A 120 -22.72 9.21 -22.48
CA ALA A 120 -23.33 10.34 -21.78
C ALA A 120 -22.28 11.32 -21.25
N ALA A 121 -21.23 10.81 -20.60
CA ALA A 121 -20.12 11.65 -20.11
C ALA A 121 -19.39 12.34 -21.26
N LEU A 122 -19.24 11.67 -22.42
CA LEU A 122 -18.62 12.27 -23.60
C LEU A 122 -19.48 13.39 -24.16
N ALA A 123 -20.79 13.16 -24.32
CA ALA A 123 -21.72 14.17 -24.81
C ALA A 123 -21.81 15.38 -23.88
N GLU A 124 -21.75 15.17 -22.56
CA GLU A 124 -21.71 16.25 -21.56
C GLU A 124 -20.43 17.08 -21.69
N ALA A 125 -19.27 16.42 -21.83
CA ALA A 125 -18.00 17.10 -22.06
C ALA A 125 -17.97 17.85 -23.40
N GLU A 126 -18.51 17.29 -24.48
CA GLU A 126 -18.64 17.93 -25.79
C GLU A 126 -19.52 19.19 -25.71
N SER A 127 -20.67 19.09 -25.04
CA SER A 127 -21.57 20.23 -24.85
C SER A 127 -20.92 21.36 -24.06
N LEU A 128 -20.11 21.04 -23.03
CA LEU A 128 -19.42 22.06 -22.24
C LEU A 128 -18.25 22.66 -23.03
N ALA A 129 -17.50 21.84 -23.76
CA ALA A 129 -16.40 22.27 -24.62
C ALA A 129 -16.88 23.26 -25.68
N GLU A 130 -18.02 22.98 -26.33
CA GLU A 130 -18.64 23.89 -27.30
C GLU A 130 -19.12 25.19 -26.63
N ALA A 131 -19.76 25.10 -25.47
CA ALA A 131 -20.29 26.28 -24.77
C ALA A 131 -19.21 27.24 -24.26
N LEU A 132 -18.05 26.72 -23.88
CA LEU A 132 -16.93 27.50 -23.35
C LEU A 132 -15.82 27.75 -24.38
N GLU A 133 -15.94 27.21 -25.60
CA GLU A 133 -14.90 27.24 -26.65
C GLU A 133 -13.53 26.71 -26.18
N VAL A 134 -13.53 25.72 -25.26
CA VAL A 134 -12.31 25.09 -24.73
C VAL A 134 -12.08 23.70 -25.33
N PRO A 135 -10.84 23.18 -25.33
CA PRO A 135 -10.58 21.81 -25.75
C PRO A 135 -11.43 20.79 -24.96
N LEU A 136 -11.88 19.73 -25.65
CA LEU A 136 -12.72 18.69 -25.06
C LEU A 136 -12.10 18.03 -23.81
N ALA A 137 -10.78 17.87 -23.78
CA ALA A 137 -10.07 17.35 -22.61
C ALA A 137 -10.17 18.30 -21.41
N GLU A 138 -10.06 19.60 -21.63
CA GLU A 138 -10.17 20.63 -20.58
C GLU A 138 -11.60 20.72 -20.04
N ALA A 139 -12.61 20.62 -20.91
CA ALA A 139 -14.01 20.54 -20.49
C ALA A 139 -14.29 19.32 -19.61
N ALA A 140 -13.71 18.15 -19.94
CA ALA A 140 -13.83 16.96 -19.12
C ALA A 140 -13.15 17.09 -17.75
N GLU A 141 -12.02 17.82 -17.67
CA GLU A 141 -11.35 18.15 -16.41
C GLU A 141 -12.18 19.12 -15.56
N LEU A 142 -12.76 20.16 -16.16
CA LEU A 142 -13.64 21.11 -15.48
C LEU A 142 -14.87 20.42 -14.87
N LEU A 143 -15.50 19.49 -15.61
CA LEU A 143 -16.61 18.68 -15.09
C LEU A 143 -16.19 17.78 -13.92
N ALA A 144 -14.98 17.23 -13.97
CA ALA A 144 -14.45 16.39 -12.91
C ALA A 144 -14.12 17.17 -11.63
N ASP A 145 -13.75 18.46 -11.76
CA ASP A 145 -13.49 19.35 -10.62
C ASP A 145 -14.78 19.86 -9.97
N ASP A 146 -15.78 20.25 -10.78
CA ASP A 146 -17.03 20.84 -10.28
C ASP A 146 -17.99 19.81 -9.67
N ARG A 147 -17.99 18.56 -10.17
CA ARG A 147 -18.99 17.54 -9.80
C ARG A 147 -18.38 16.32 -9.12
N GLU A 148 -18.64 16.21 -7.81
CA GLU A 148 -18.27 15.03 -7.03
C GLU A 148 -18.93 13.76 -7.58
N GLY A 149 -18.10 12.79 -7.98
CA GLY A 149 -18.54 11.52 -8.56
C GLY A 149 -18.69 11.53 -10.09
N TYR A 150 -18.36 12.62 -10.78
CA TYR A 150 -18.19 12.60 -12.23
C TYR A 150 -16.98 11.73 -12.61
N VAL A 151 -17.18 10.85 -13.59
CA VAL A 151 -16.13 9.98 -14.12
C VAL A 151 -15.92 10.42 -15.56
N PRO A 152 -14.79 11.07 -15.90
CA PRO A 152 -14.54 11.49 -17.27
C PRO A 152 -14.48 10.27 -18.19
N PRO A 153 -14.85 10.43 -19.48
CA PRO A 153 -14.79 9.36 -20.46
C PRO A 153 -13.40 8.73 -20.48
N MET A 154 -13.29 7.39 -20.52
CA MET A 154 -11.99 6.72 -20.44
C MET A 154 -11.00 7.17 -21.53
N ALA A 155 -11.50 7.56 -22.71
CA ALA A 155 -10.70 8.11 -23.79
C ALA A 155 -10.07 9.49 -23.48
N LEU A 156 -10.67 10.24 -22.56
CA LEU A 156 -10.26 11.58 -22.13
C LEU A 156 -9.71 11.61 -20.71
N ALA A 157 -9.90 10.53 -19.95
CA ALA A 157 -9.34 10.40 -18.62
C ALA A 157 -7.84 10.65 -18.72
N PRO A 158 -7.26 11.49 -17.84
CA PRO A 158 -5.82 11.66 -17.79
C PRO A 158 -5.26 10.26 -17.68
N ALA A 159 -4.31 9.92 -18.57
CA ALA A 159 -3.71 8.60 -18.59
C ALA A 159 -3.33 8.28 -17.16
N ALA A 160 -4.12 7.43 -16.49
CA ALA A 160 -3.71 6.85 -15.23
C ALA A 160 -2.34 6.31 -15.58
N ALA A 161 -1.31 6.76 -14.88
CA ALA A 161 0.04 6.30 -15.13
C ALA A 161 0.03 4.80 -14.80
N ASP A 162 -0.42 4.01 -15.77
CA ASP A 162 -0.37 2.58 -15.81
C ASP A 162 1.12 2.35 -15.76
N LEU A 163 1.59 1.98 -14.58
CA LEU A 163 3.01 1.80 -14.35
C LEU A 163 3.45 0.74 -15.33
N ALA A 164 4.15 1.19 -16.37
CA ALA A 164 4.62 0.33 -17.42
C ALA A 164 5.36 -0.83 -16.76
N GLU A 165 5.00 -2.05 -17.14
CA GLU A 165 5.65 -3.24 -16.62
C GLU A 165 7.17 -3.07 -16.71
N GLY A 166 7.89 -3.42 -15.64
CA GLY A 166 9.34 -3.23 -15.59
C GLY A 166 9.78 -1.81 -15.21
N SER A 167 8.88 -0.83 -15.02
CA SER A 167 9.22 0.47 -14.43
C SER A 167 9.61 0.33 -12.96
N LEU A 168 10.39 1.30 -12.45
CA LEU A 168 10.70 1.38 -11.02
C LEU A 168 9.43 1.63 -10.20
N LEU A 169 9.48 1.24 -8.92
CA LEU A 169 8.37 1.51 -8.01
C LEU A 169 8.11 3.02 -7.89
N THR A 170 6.84 3.40 -7.82
CA THR A 170 6.46 4.79 -7.55
C THR A 170 6.84 5.21 -6.15
N ARG A 171 7.02 6.53 -5.96
CA ARG A 171 7.22 7.15 -4.65
C ARG A 171 6.18 6.68 -3.63
N GLY A 172 4.89 6.69 -3.98
CA GLY A 172 3.82 6.23 -3.08
C GLY A 172 3.94 4.75 -2.68
N THR A 173 4.42 3.89 -3.58
CA THR A 173 4.68 2.48 -3.25
C THR A 173 5.86 2.33 -2.31
N ILE A 174 6.94 3.09 -2.53
CA ILE A 174 8.12 3.14 -1.66
C ILE A 174 7.73 3.67 -0.27
N ASP A 175 6.95 4.75 -0.21
CA ASP A 175 6.44 5.32 1.03
C ASP A 175 5.59 4.30 1.82
N ALA A 176 4.83 3.45 1.13
CA ALA A 176 4.10 2.37 1.78
C ALA A 176 5.01 1.28 2.37
N TYR A 177 6.18 1.00 1.78
CA TYR A 177 7.20 0.13 2.39
C TYR A 177 7.80 0.77 3.64
N ILE A 178 8.16 2.05 3.55
CA ILE A 178 8.71 2.82 4.68
C ILE A 178 7.70 2.86 5.83
N ALA A 179 6.45 3.22 5.54
CA ALA A 179 5.38 3.28 6.55
C ALA A 179 5.14 1.94 7.23
N ALA A 180 5.15 0.83 6.47
CA ALA A 180 4.96 -0.51 7.03
C ALA A 180 6.08 -0.91 8.02
N VAL A 181 7.33 -0.52 7.75
CA VAL A 181 8.47 -0.81 8.63
C VAL A 181 8.54 0.13 9.83
N ILE A 182 8.17 1.41 9.67
CA ILE A 182 8.01 2.33 10.80
C ILE A 182 6.90 1.84 11.75
N GLU A 183 5.81 1.32 11.20
CA GLU A 183 4.74 0.75 12.02
C GLU A 183 5.21 -0.52 12.76
N LEU A 184 6.06 -1.33 12.12
CA LEU A 184 6.72 -2.46 12.77
C LEU A 184 7.64 -1.99 13.92
N TRP A 185 8.38 -0.90 13.73
CA TRP A 185 9.17 -0.28 14.80
C TRP A 185 8.30 0.16 15.97
N ARG A 186 7.21 0.89 15.73
CA ARG A 186 6.27 1.32 16.78
C ARG A 186 5.73 0.14 17.58
N LEU A 187 5.42 -0.96 16.90
CA LEU A 187 5.02 -2.21 17.54
C LEU A 187 6.14 -2.77 18.44
N GLN A 188 7.37 -2.83 17.95
CA GLN A 188 8.52 -3.33 18.72
C GLN A 188 8.75 -2.50 19.99
N VAL A 189 8.71 -1.16 19.90
CA VAL A 189 8.83 -0.25 21.05
C VAL A 189 7.69 -0.48 22.04
N ALA A 190 6.45 -0.57 21.57
CA ALA A 190 5.29 -0.82 22.43
C ALA A 190 5.36 -2.17 23.16
N HIS A 191 6.02 -3.16 22.56
CA HIS A 191 6.27 -4.46 23.18
C HIS A 191 7.43 -4.46 24.20
N GLY A 192 8.03 -3.31 24.48
CA GLY A 192 9.09 -3.16 25.49
C GLY A 192 10.49 -3.44 24.95
N ASN A 193 10.69 -3.39 23.64
CA ASN A 193 12.02 -3.53 23.06
C ASN A 193 12.85 -2.25 23.31
N ALA A 194 14.15 -2.40 23.58
CA ALA A 194 15.09 -1.33 23.89
C ALA A 194 15.47 -0.43 22.69
N ASN A 195 14.84 -0.63 21.53
CA ASN A 195 15.11 0.14 20.32
C ASN A 195 14.48 1.53 20.39
N THR A 196 15.22 2.53 20.87
CA THR A 196 14.70 3.88 21.12
C THR A 196 14.87 4.84 19.94
N GLU A 197 15.66 4.49 18.93
CA GLU A 197 15.94 5.38 17.82
C GLU A 197 14.86 5.26 16.73
N ASN A 198 14.25 6.39 16.38
CA ASN A 198 13.26 6.43 15.31
C ASN A 198 13.96 6.16 13.96
N PRO A 199 13.51 5.18 13.16
CA PRO A 199 14.12 4.85 11.87
C PRO A 199 14.13 5.99 10.84
N ARG A 200 13.36 7.06 11.06
CA ARG A 200 13.40 8.29 10.25
C ARG A 200 14.43 9.32 10.71
N GLY A 201 15.16 9.05 11.80
CA GLY A 201 15.98 10.03 12.50
C GLY A 201 15.20 10.81 13.57
N ALA A 202 15.87 11.74 14.23
CA ALA A 202 15.23 12.70 15.12
C ALA A 202 14.18 13.49 14.33
N ALA A 203 12.96 13.56 14.87
CA ALA A 203 11.88 14.36 14.31
C ALA A 203 12.10 15.84 14.59
#